data_AF-A0A259KQX2-F1
#
_entry.id   AF-A0A259KQX2-F1
#
_cell.length_a   1.000
_cell.length_b   1.000
_cell.length_c   1.000
_cell.angle_alpha   90.00
_cell.angle_beta   90.00
_cell.angle_gamma   90.00
#
_symmetry.space_group_name_H-M   'P 1'
#
loop_
_entity.id
_entity.type
_entity.pdbx_description
1 polymer ?
#
loop_
_entity_poly.entity_id
_entity_poly.type
_entity_poly.pdbx_seq_one_letter_code
_entity_poly.pdbx_strand_id
1 'polypeptide(L)' 'MAARELDKEETPRSPCISVCRMSDQSGLCEGCFRTLDEITGWGHRDPEAKRDIWRLIQHRLQAKLQA' A
#
# COMPACT_ATOMS: atom_id res chain seq x y z
N MET A 1 -7.45 15.42 -19.83
CA MET A 1 -7.17 13.98 -19.72
C MET A 1 -5.70 13.74 -20.05
N ALA A 2 -4.79 14.04 -19.11
CA ALA A 2 -3.35 13.85 -19.31
C ALA A 2 -2.71 13.54 -17.94
N ALA A 3 -2.39 12.28 -17.74
CA ALA A 3 -1.63 11.77 -16.61
C ALA A 3 -0.15 12.16 -16.75
N ARG A 4 0.16 13.47 -16.75
CA ARG A 4 1.51 13.96 -17.07
C ARG A 4 2.03 14.94 -16.01
N GLU A 5 3.14 14.51 -15.39
CA GLU A 5 4.37 15.31 -15.21
C GLU A 5 4.67 16.06 -13.90
N LEU A 6 4.56 15.45 -12.71
CA LEU A 6 5.48 15.71 -11.56
C LEU A 6 5.42 14.48 -10.63
N ASP A 7 6.40 13.60 -10.50
CA ASP A 7 7.78 13.86 -10.07
C ASP A 7 7.89 14.83 -8.89
N LYS A 8 7.34 14.41 -7.74
CA LYS A 8 7.98 14.68 -6.44
C LYS A 8 8.61 13.37 -5.96
N GLU A 9 9.76 13.06 -6.54
CA GLU A 9 10.68 11.91 -6.38
C GLU A 9 10.81 11.31 -4.95
N GLU A 10 10.36 11.97 -3.88
CA GLU A 10 10.49 11.45 -2.51
C GLU A 10 9.30 10.59 -2.02
N THR A 11 8.14 10.62 -2.70
CA THR A 11 6.91 10.02 -2.18
C THR A 11 6.75 8.59 -2.69
N PRO A 12 6.65 7.56 -1.82
CA PRO A 12 6.51 6.18 -2.26
C PRO A 12 5.29 6.00 -3.15
N ARG A 13 5.46 5.31 -4.29
CA ARG A 13 4.34 4.93 -5.16
C ARG A 13 3.39 3.96 -4.43
N SER A 14 2.11 4.00 -4.80
CA SER A 14 1.12 3.06 -4.26
C SER A 14 1.50 1.62 -4.65
N PRO A 15 1.59 0.67 -3.71
CA PRO A 15 1.84 -0.74 -4.00
C PRO A 15 0.61 -1.47 -4.58
N CYS A 16 -0.31 -0.72 -5.22
CA CYS A 16 -1.52 -1.29 -5.78
C CYS A 16 -1.20 -1.91 -7.15
N ILE A 17 -1.45 -3.21 -7.28
CA ILE A 17 -1.29 -3.96 -8.53
C ILE A 17 -2.61 -4.17 -9.28
N SER A 18 -3.62 -3.33 -9.01
CA SER A 18 -4.99 -3.48 -9.53
C SER A 18 -5.67 -4.80 -9.18
N VAL A 19 -5.20 -5.46 -8.12
CA VAL A 19 -5.84 -6.64 -7.52
C VAL A 19 -6.46 -6.21 -6.19
N CYS A 20 -7.79 -6.19 -6.13
CA CYS A 20 -8.54 -5.93 -4.90
C CYS A 20 -9.18 -7.24 -4.43
N ARG A 21 -8.42 -8.05 -3.71
CA ARG A 21 -8.89 -9.31 -3.12
C ARG A 21 -8.61 -9.25 -1.63
N MET A 22 -9.64 -9.21 -0.80
CA MET A 22 -9.48 -9.14 0.65
C MET A 22 -9.41 -10.55 1.24
N SER A 23 -8.40 -10.80 2.06
CA SER A 23 -8.35 -12.00 2.90
C SER A 23 -9.27 -11.81 4.11
N ASP A 24 -10.29 -12.64 4.22
CA ASP A 24 -11.19 -12.67 5.39
C ASP A 24 -10.44 -13.00 6.69
N GLN A 25 -9.39 -13.82 6.58
CA GLN A 25 -8.55 -14.26 7.71
C GLN A 25 -7.65 -13.17 8.29
N SER A 26 -7.28 -12.16 7.50
CA SER A 26 -6.28 -11.16 7.90
C SER A 26 -6.79 -9.72 7.78
N GLY A 27 -7.91 -9.48 7.10
CA GLY A 27 -8.41 -8.13 6.80
C GLY A 27 -7.48 -7.32 5.88
N LEU A 28 -6.60 -7.99 5.14
CA LEU A 28 -5.60 -7.40 4.26
C LEU A 28 -5.89 -7.77 2.81
N CYS A 29 -5.55 -6.88 1.88
CA CYS A 29 -5.60 -7.18 0.46
C CYS A 29 -4.49 -8.16 0.07
N GLU A 30 -4.81 -9.25 -0.61
CA GLU A 30 -3.85 -10.26 -1.09
C GLU A 30 -2.91 -9.75 -2.17
N GLY A 31 -3.27 -8.66 -2.86
CA GLY A 31 -2.43 -8.04 -3.87
C GLY A 31 -1.42 -7.07 -3.26
N CYS A 32 -1.90 -6.09 -2.50
CA CYS A 32 -1.07 -5.00 -1.98
C CYS A 32 -0.72 -5.11 -0.49
N PHE A 33 -1.26 -6.10 0.23
CA PHE A 33 -1.04 -6.36 1.66
C PHE A 33 -1.37 -5.18 2.58
N ARG A 34 -2.36 -4.39 2.16
CA ARG A 34 -2.89 -3.22 2.88
C ARG A 34 -4.32 -3.42 3.28
N THR A 35 -4.72 -2.73 4.34
CA THR A 35 -6.12 -2.65 4.76
C THR A 35 -6.89 -1.69 3.86
N LEU A 36 -8.23 -1.81 3.87
CA LEU A 36 -9.10 -0.90 3.12
C LEU A 36 -8.90 0.57 3.55
N ASP A 37 -8.72 0.83 4.84
CA ASP A 37 -8.45 2.17 5.41
C ASP A 37 -7.15 2.79 4.87
N GLU A 38 -6.10 1.97 4.76
CA GLU A 38 -4.83 2.41 4.21
C GLU A 38 -4.94 2.75 2.72
N ILE A 39 -5.78 2.03 1.98
CA ILE A 39 -6.06 2.24 0.55
C ILE A 39 -6.86 3.54 0.34
N THR A 40 -7.96 3.73 1.08
CA THR A 40 -8.81 4.92 0.96
C THR A 40 -8.09 6.19 1.40
N GLY A 41 -7.25 6.10 2.44
CA GLY A 41 -6.47 7.23 2.95
C GLY A 41 -5.21 7.56 2.14
N TRP A 42 -4.79 6.73 1.18
CA TRP A 42 -3.46 6.88 0.54
C TRP A 42 -3.24 8.22 -0.16
N GLY A 43 -4.28 8.75 -0.82
CA GLY A 43 -4.21 10.04 -1.51
C GLY A 43 -3.93 11.21 -0.57
N HIS A 44 -4.44 11.16 0.67
CA HIS A 44 -4.29 12.21 1.68
C HIS A 44 -3.10 12.03 2.62
N ARG A 45 -2.36 10.90 2.54
CA ARG A 45 -1.25 10.62 3.45
C ARG A 45 0.05 11.32 3.04
N ASP A 46 0.77 11.79 4.05
CA ASP A 46 2.11 12.34 3.95
C ASP A 46 3.14 11.34 3.40
N PRO A 47 4.21 11.82 2.74
CA PRO A 47 5.28 10.96 2.23
C PRO A 47 5.93 10.10 3.31
N GLU A 48 6.08 10.61 4.54
CA GLU A 48 6.62 9.84 5.67
C GLU A 48 5.67 8.72 6.09
N ALA A 49 4.38 9.01 6.22
CA ALA A 49 3.34 8.00 6.50
C ALA A 49 3.28 6.93 5.40
N LYS A 50 3.46 7.32 4.14
CA LYS A 50 3.54 6.37 3.01
C LYS A 50 4.74 5.44 3.14
N ARG A 51 5.91 5.94 3.58
CA ARG A 51 7.12 5.13 3.80
C ARG A 51 6.92 4.16 4.95
N ASP A 52 6.24 4.60 6.01
CA ASP A 52 5.93 3.74 7.13
C ASP A 52 5.02 2.58 6.73
N ILE A 53 4.00 2.87 5.92
CA ILE A 53 3.12 1.83 5.38
C ILE A 53 3.88 0.83 4.50
N TRP A 54 4.88 1.28 3.74
CA TRP A 54 5.76 0.34 3.03
C TRP A 54 6.51 -0.60 3.97
N ARG A 55 7.04 -0.11 5.09
CA ARG A 55 7.66 -0.97 6.11
C ARG A 55 6.65 -1.94 6.73
N LEU A 56 5.45 -1.46 7.04
CA LEU A 56 4.37 -2.30 7.58
C LEU A 56 3.98 -3.41 6.59
N ILE A 57 3.87 -3.10 5.30
CA ILE A 57 3.62 -4.08 4.24
C ILE A 57 4.74 -5.12 4.18
N GLN A 58 6.01 -4.69 4.20
CA GLN A 58 7.14 -5.62 4.22
C GLN A 58 7.08 -6.54 5.44
N HIS A 59 6.81 -6.00 6.63
CA HIS A 59 6.68 -6.79 7.85
C HIS A 59 5.50 -7.79 7.78
N ARG A 60 4.33 -7.36 7.26
CA ARG A 60 3.17 -8.22 7.05
C ARG A 60 3.46 -9.32 6.04
N LEU A 61 4.14 -8.99 4.93
CA LEU A 61 4.52 -9.95 3.90
C LEU A 61 5.52 -10.97 4.45
N GLN A 62 6.53 -10.53 5.22
CA GLN A 62 7.46 -11.42 5.89
C GLN A 62 6.74 -12.35 6.87
N ALA A 63 5.84 -11.81 7.71
CA ALA A 63 5.05 -12.62 8.64
C ALA A 63 4.20 -13.67 7.91
N LYS A 64 3.62 -13.33 6.74
CA LYS A 64 2.86 -14.28 5.92
C LYS A 64 3.74 -15.31 5.21
N LEU A 65 4.95 -14.94 4.81
CA LEU A 65 5.92 -15.87 4.20
C LEU A 65 6.53 -16.84 5.22
N GLN A 66 6.56 -16.47 6.50
CA GLN A 66 7.09 -17.29 7.60
C GLN A 66 6.03 -18.19 8.27
N ALA A 67 4.76 -18.03 7.91
CA ALA A 67 3.63 -18.81 8.43
C ALA A 67 3.13 -19.81 7.38
#